data_AF-A0AB34PD27-F1
#
_entry.id   AF-A0AB34PD27-F1
#
_cell.length_a   1.000
_cell.length_b   1.000
_cell.length_c   1.000
_cell.angle_alpha   90.00
_cell.angle_beta   90.00
_cell.angle_gamma   90.00
#
_symmetry.space_group_name_H-M   'P 1'
#
loop_
_entity.id
_entity.type
_entity.pdbx_description
1 polymer ?
#
loop_
_entity_poly.entity_id
_entity_poly.type
_entity_poly.pdbx_seq_one_letter_code
_entity_poly.pdbx_strand_id
1 'polypeptide(L)' 'MPPEIKRDSLNTSYYGQDIHVEAWQPEGGLAFVHLIAAGDFPELKNPDLGNHATLGEALEAGLSFATSMLDY' A
#
# COMPACT_ATOMS: atom_id res chain seq x y z
N MET A 1 1.56 -16.92 21.41
CA MET A 1 0.62 -16.06 20.67
C MET A 1 1.19 -15.87 19.28
N PRO A 2 0.39 -15.97 18.20
CA PRO A 2 0.86 -15.54 16.89
C PRO A 2 1.19 -14.04 16.95
N PRO A 3 2.23 -13.57 16.23
CA PRO A 3 2.56 -12.15 16.21
C PRO A 3 1.36 -11.34 15.74
N GLU A 4 1.05 -10.24 16.44
CA GLU A 4 0.02 -9.32 15.96
C GLU A 4 0.55 -8.60 14.71
N ILE A 5 -0.26 -8.58 13.66
CA ILE A 5 0.02 -7.83 12.43
C ILE A 5 -0.88 -6.61 12.47
N LYS A 6 -0.27 -5.43 12.59
CA LYS A 6 -0.97 -4.16 12.42
C LYS A 6 -1.22 -3.94 10.93
N ARG A 7 -2.37 -3.39 10.61
CA ARG A 7 -2.80 -3.12 9.22
C ARG A 7 -3.39 -1.74 9.17
N ASP A 8 -3.12 -1.04 8.09
CA ASP A 8 -3.75 0.22 7.79
C ASP A 8 -3.98 0.32 6.29
N SER A 9 -4.93 1.16 5.89
CA SER A 9 -5.34 1.30 4.50
C SER A 9 -5.61 2.75 4.16
N LEU A 10 -5.21 3.14 2.95
CA LEU A 10 -5.46 4.45 2.39
C LEU A 10 -6.37 4.31 1.16
N ASN A 11 -7.48 5.03 1.19
CA ASN A 11 -8.42 5.13 0.07
C ASN A 11 -8.42 6.57 -0.43
N THR A 12 -8.18 6.76 -1.72
CA THR A 12 -8.23 8.07 -2.37
C THR A 12 -8.70 7.92 -3.82
N SER A 13 -8.82 9.04 -4.53
CA SER A 13 -9.09 9.04 -5.97
C SER A 13 -8.09 9.96 -6.68
N TYR A 14 -7.73 9.59 -7.91
CA TYR A 14 -6.81 10.33 -8.76
C TYR A 14 -7.37 10.42 -10.17
N TYR A 15 -7.64 11.64 -10.66
CA TYR A 15 -8.34 11.91 -11.92
C TYR A 15 -9.63 11.09 -12.14
N GLY A 16 -10.37 10.84 -11.06
CA GLY A 16 -11.62 10.07 -11.10
C GLY A 16 -11.44 8.54 -11.10
N GLN A 17 -10.20 8.05 -10.99
CA GLN A 17 -9.87 6.65 -10.75
C GLN A 17 -9.68 6.41 -9.25
N ASP A 18 -10.31 5.39 -8.70
CA ASP A 18 -10.16 5.04 -7.28
C ASP A 18 -8.82 4.36 -7.01
N ILE A 19 -8.16 4.71 -5.91
CA ILE A 19 -6.94 4.09 -5.44
C ILE A 19 -7.18 3.55 -4.02
N HIS A 20 -6.84 2.28 -3.83
CA HIS A 20 -6.80 1.61 -2.55
C HIS A 20 -5.40 1.05 -2.31
N VAL A 21 -4.79 1.41 -1.19
CA VAL A 21 -3.49 0.88 -0.75
C VAL A 21 -3.66 0.28 0.63
N GLU A 22 -3.18 -0.94 0.83
CA GLU A 22 -3.15 -1.61 2.13
C GLU A 22 -1.69 -1.86 2.54
N ALA A 23 -1.34 -1.52 3.77
CA ALA A 23 -0.03 -1.74 4.36
C ALA A 23 -0.12 -2.57 5.62
N TRP A 24 0.83 -3.50 5.80
CA TRP A 24 0.91 -4.39 6.96
C TRP A 24 2.22 -4.18 7.70
N GLN A 25 2.19 -4.29 9.03
CA GLN A 25 3.37 -4.22 9.88
C GLN A 25 3.30 -5.30 10.96
N PRO A 26 4.17 -6.33 10.90
CA PRO A 26 4.30 -7.30 11.98
C PRO A 26 4.87 -6.61 13.23
N GLU A 27 4.44 -7.05 14.41
CA GLU A 27 4.94 -6.55 15.69
C GLU A 27 6.48 -6.66 15.77
N GLY A 28 7.14 -5.53 16.05
CA GLY A 28 8.60 -5.42 16.09
C GLY A 28 9.31 -5.45 14.73
N GLY A 29 8.56 -5.49 13.62
CA GLY A 29 9.09 -5.48 12.27
C GLY A 29 8.82 -4.18 11.49
N LEU A 30 9.32 -4.16 10.25
CA LEU A 30 9.10 -3.07 9.31
C LEU A 30 7.74 -3.23 8.62
N ALA A 31 7.12 -2.10 8.27
CA ALA A 31 5.90 -2.07 7.50
C ALA A 31 6.18 -2.27 6.01
N PHE A 32 5.22 -2.84 5.29
CA PHE A 32 5.32 -3.05 3.84
C PHE A 32 3.95 -2.91 3.20
N VAL A 33 3.92 -2.68 1.88
CA VAL A 33 2.68 -2.62 1.12
C VAL A 33 2.20 -4.03 0.82
N HIS A 34 0.99 -4.35 1.24
CA HIS A 34 0.37 -5.65 1.02
C HIS A 34 -0.48 -5.69 -0.24
N LEU A 35 -1.18 -4.60 -0.56
CA LEU A 35 -2.10 -4.53 -1.69
C LEU A 35 -2.11 -3.14 -2.28
N ILE A 36 -2.16 -3.06 -3.62
CA ILE A 36 -2.51 -1.84 -4.35
C ILE A 36 -3.59 -2.20 -5.37
N ALA A 37 -4.69 -1.47 -5.35
CA ALA A 37 -5.69 -1.46 -6.42
C ALA A 37 -5.83 -0.02 -6.91
N ALA A 38 -5.74 0.21 -8.21
CA ALA A 38 -5.77 1.54 -8.80
C ALA A 38 -6.55 1.53 -10.11
N GLY A 39 -7.69 2.21 -10.14
CA GLY A 39 -8.58 2.26 -11.31
C GLY A 39 -8.93 0.87 -11.82
N ASP A 40 -8.83 0.70 -13.14
CA ASP A 40 -9.06 -0.58 -13.83
C ASP A 40 -7.81 -1.48 -13.92
N PHE A 41 -6.70 -1.11 -13.29
CA PHE A 41 -5.50 -1.96 -13.28
C PHE A 41 -5.69 -3.21 -12.42
N PRO A 42 -5.04 -4.34 -12.77
CA PRO A 42 -5.04 -5.52 -11.91
C PRO A 42 -4.50 -5.21 -10.51
N GLU A 43 -5.14 -5.78 -9.49
CA GLU A 43 -4.66 -5.67 -8.12
C GLU A 43 -3.23 -6.23 -7.99
N LEU A 44 -2.35 -5.43 -7.38
CA LEU A 44 -0.99 -5.83 -7.08
C LEU A 44 -0.90 -6.30 -5.64
N LYS A 45 -0.59 -7.58 -5.47
CA LYS A 45 -0.46 -8.23 -4.16
C LYS A 45 1.01 -8.35 -3.79
N ASN A 46 1.37 -7.79 -2.63
CA ASN A 46 2.72 -7.67 -2.09
C ASN A 46 3.72 -7.10 -3.13
N PRO A 47 3.46 -5.88 -3.65
CA PRO A 47 4.39 -5.25 -4.58
C PRO A 47 5.74 -5.01 -3.91
N ASP A 48 6.82 -5.17 -4.67
CA ASP A 48 8.18 -4.95 -4.18
C ASP A 48 8.50 -3.45 -4.12
N LEU A 49 7.95 -2.79 -3.10
CA LEU A 49 8.15 -1.35 -2.82
C LEU A 49 9.12 -1.10 -1.65
N GLY A 50 9.77 -2.16 -1.16
CA GLY A 50 10.64 -2.11 0.00
C GLY A 50 9.88 -2.16 1.34
N ASN A 51 10.66 -2.07 2.41
CA ASN A 51 10.18 -2.08 3.78
C ASN A 51 10.40 -0.71 4.42
N HIS A 52 9.46 -0.29 5.27
CA HIS A 52 9.38 1.04 5.85
C HIS A 52 9.32 0.99 7.38
N ALA A 53 9.68 2.08 8.06
CA ALA A 53 9.68 2.09 9.52
C ALA A 53 8.25 2.10 10.10
N THR A 54 7.30 2.69 9.36
CA THR A 54 5.91 2.86 9.79
C THR A 54 4.91 2.49 8.70
N LEU A 55 3.68 2.16 9.10
CA LEU A 55 2.56 1.94 8.18
C LEU A 55 2.30 3.15 7.27
N GLY A 56 2.40 4.37 7.80
CA GLY A 56 2.19 5.59 7.03
C GLY A 56 3.18 5.73 5.87
N GLU A 57 4.47 5.49 6.12
CA GLU A 57 5.50 5.51 5.07
C GLU A 57 5.24 4.45 4.00
N ALA A 58 4.80 3.25 4.39
CA ALA A 58 4.43 2.21 3.43
C ALA A 58 3.20 2.62 2.60
N LEU A 59 2.17 3.21 3.22
CA LEU A 59 0.99 3.71 2.52
C LEU A 59 1.35 4.83 1.52
N GLU A 60 2.21 5.76 1.90
CA GLU A 60 2.69 6.83 1.00
C GLU A 60 3.49 6.27 -0.18
N ALA A 61 4.36 5.29 0.05
CA ALA A 61 5.10 4.62 -1.01
C ALA A 61 4.16 3.88 -1.98
N GLY A 62 3.16 3.17 -1.45
CA GLY A 62 2.14 2.51 -2.25
C GLY A 62 1.28 3.48 -3.05
N LEU A 63 0.91 4.62 -2.45
CA LEU A 63 0.15 5.66 -3.13
C LEU A 63 0.95 6.28 -4.29
N SER A 64 2.21 6.64 -4.03
CA SER A 64 3.11 7.22 -5.05
C SER A 64 3.29 6.29 -6.24
N PHE A 65 3.42 4.98 -5.97
CA PHE A 65 3.48 3.97 -7.02
C PHE A 65 2.15 3.87 -7.78
N ALA A 66 1.02 3.82 -7.08
CA ALA A 66 -0.31 3.74 -7.68
C ALA A 66 -0.61 4.94 -8.60
N THR A 67 -0.30 6.16 -8.16
CA THR A 67 -0.44 7.36 -9.01
C THR A 67 0.46 7.30 -10.23
N SER A 68 1.70 6.79 -10.07
CA SER A 68 2.63 6.63 -11.20
C SER A 68 2.15 5.61 -12.23
N MET A 69 1.38 4.59 -11.83
CA MET A 69 0.73 3.67 -12.77
C MET A 69 -0.41 4.32 -13.56
N LEU A 70 -1.20 5.18 -12.90
CA LEU A 70 -2.32 5.87 -13.53
C LEU A 70 -1.89 7.01 -14.45
N ASP A 71 -0.71 7.61 -14.20
CA ASP A 71 -0.10 8.65 -15.03
C ASP A 71 0.51 8.10 -16.34
N TYR A 72 0.59 6.78 -16.52
CA TYR A 72 1.22 6.11 -17.67
C TYR A 72 0.18 5.63 -18.70
#